data_AF-A0ABC8RM85-F1
#
_entry.id   AF-A0ABC8RM85-F1
#
_cell.length_a   1.000
_cell.length_b   1.000
_cell.length_c   1.000
_cell.angle_alpha   90.00
_cell.angle_beta   90.00
_cell.angle_gamma   90.00
#
_symmetry.space_group_name_H-M   'P 1'
#
loop_
_entity.id
_entity.type
_entity.pdbx_description
1 polymer ?
#
loop_
_entity_poly.entity_id
_entity_poly.type
_entity_poly.pdbx_seq_one_letter_code
_entity_poly.pdbx_strand_id
1 'polypeptide(L)'
;MERSDSALSTVHFPVANQVNLHLKKPKILKELKFTHNIMKDQPNGPVPSLQDKALNLKESFSSCLSNHRVRRWCAFEWFYSAIDYPWFAKKKFVEYLYHVGLGHVPRLTRVEWSVIRSSLGKPRRFSEQFLKEEKEKLNQYRNSVRTHYAELHSGIREGLPTDLARPLSVGQRVIAIHPRTREIYDGSVLTVDRSMCRVQFDHLS
;
A
#
# COMPACT_ATOMS: atom_id res chain seq x y z
N MET A 1 43.03 35.29 7.95
CA MET A 1 42.05 35.58 9.01
C MET A 1 40.68 35.54 8.33
N GLU A 2 40.15 34.39 7.93
CA GLU A 2 39.63 33.30 8.78
C GLU A 2 38.74 33.81 9.93
N ARG A 3 37.42 33.59 9.80
CA ARG A 3 36.72 32.63 10.66
C ARG A 3 35.37 32.23 10.05
N SER A 4 35.30 30.97 9.65
CA SER A 4 34.08 30.22 9.32
C SER A 4 33.47 29.70 10.63
N ASP A 5 32.14 29.71 10.76
CA ASP A 5 31.45 28.90 11.77
C ASP A 5 30.48 27.94 11.06
N SER A 6 31.00 26.74 10.78
CA SER A 6 30.22 25.53 10.51
C SER A 6 29.92 24.84 11.84
N ALA A 7 28.65 24.73 12.20
CA ALA A 7 28.22 23.89 13.30
C ALA A 7 27.80 22.50 12.76
N LEU A 8 28.75 21.57 12.75
CA LEU A 8 28.52 20.14 12.63
C LEU A 8 27.88 19.63 13.92
N SER A 9 26.65 19.12 13.85
CA SER A 9 26.04 18.38 14.97
C SER A 9 26.26 16.89 14.76
N THR A 10 27.33 16.38 15.35
CA THR A 10 27.66 14.95 15.44
C THR A 10 26.79 14.33 16.54
N VAL A 11 25.74 13.59 16.15
CA VAL A 11 25.00 12.73 17.09
C VAL A 11 25.62 11.34 17.05
N HIS A 12 26.35 11.01 18.11
CA HIS A 12 26.91 9.69 18.35
C HIS A 12 25.80 8.76 18.88
N PHE A 13 25.54 7.65 18.20
CA PHE A 13 24.65 6.58 18.69
C PHE A 13 25.51 5.47 19.33
N PRO A 14 25.13 4.92 20.51
CA PRO A 14 25.86 3.80 21.09
C PRO A 14 25.55 2.50 20.33
N VAL A 15 26.63 1.79 20.00
CA VAL A 15 26.65 0.46 19.37
C VAL A 15 26.05 -0.56 20.34
N ALA A 16 25.00 -1.27 19.92
CA ALA A 16 24.42 -2.37 20.66
C ALA A 16 24.90 -3.73 20.11
N ASN A 17 25.28 -4.60 21.04
CA ASN A 17 25.87 -5.91 20.83
C ASN A 17 25.05 -6.84 19.92
N GLN A 18 25.75 -7.51 18.99
CA GLN A 18 25.20 -8.55 18.14
C GLN A 18 25.03 -9.84 18.95
N VAL A 19 23.81 -10.38 18.97
CA VAL A 19 23.55 -11.76 19.41
C VAL A 19 23.09 -12.54 18.18
N ASN A 20 23.95 -13.44 17.70
CA ASN A 20 23.69 -14.32 16.57
C ASN A 20 22.71 -15.42 16.97
N LEU A 21 21.51 -15.43 16.41
CA LEU A 21 20.61 -16.58 16.44
C LEU A 21 20.07 -16.84 15.05
N HIS A 22 20.39 -18.03 14.55
CA HIS A 22 20.13 -18.52 13.20
C HIS A 22 18.73 -19.17 13.12
N LEU A 23 18.10 -19.12 11.94
CA LEU A 23 16.94 -19.93 11.45
C LEU A 23 15.54 -19.59 12.07
N LYS A 24 14.38 -19.55 11.37
CA LYS A 24 13.90 -19.81 9.99
C LYS A 24 12.73 -18.85 9.70
N LYS A 25 12.56 -18.44 8.44
CA LYS A 25 11.43 -17.58 7.97
C LYS A 25 10.11 -18.39 7.85
N PRO A 26 8.97 -17.90 8.35
CA PRO A 26 7.66 -18.40 7.94
C PRO A 26 7.02 -17.55 6.83
N LYS A 27 6.50 -18.23 5.80
CA LYS A 27 5.66 -17.68 4.74
C LYS A 27 4.28 -17.34 5.31
N ILE A 28 3.82 -16.10 5.14
CA ILE A 28 2.45 -15.69 5.50
C ILE A 28 1.73 -15.25 4.23
N LEU A 29 0.88 -16.14 3.72
CA LEU A 29 -0.31 -15.78 2.96
C LEU A 29 -1.50 -16.34 3.74
N LYS A 30 -2.23 -15.47 4.43
CA LYS A 30 -3.56 -15.76 4.98
C LYS A 30 -4.48 -14.63 4.56
N GLU A 31 -5.04 -14.79 3.37
CA GLU A 31 -6.16 -14.00 2.89
C GLU A 31 -7.43 -14.29 3.70
N LEU A 32 -8.17 -13.21 3.95
CA LEU A 32 -9.63 -13.10 4.04
C LEU A 32 -10.38 -14.30 4.66
N LYS A 33 -10.43 -14.31 6.00
CA LYS A 33 -11.53 -14.97 6.72
C LYS A 33 -12.66 -13.96 6.95
N PHE A 34 -13.51 -13.77 5.93
CA PHE A 34 -14.80 -13.10 6.12
C PHE A 34 -15.89 -14.18 6.25
N THR A 35 -16.59 -14.14 7.39
CA THR A 35 -17.87 -14.78 7.74
C THR A 35 -17.98 -16.31 7.77
N HIS A 36 -18.15 -16.86 8.98
CA HIS A 36 -19.43 -17.43 9.43
C HIS A 36 -19.33 -17.93 10.88
N ASN A 37 -19.92 -17.18 11.81
CA ASN A 37 -20.61 -17.77 12.95
C ASN A 37 -22.11 -17.53 12.69
N ILE A 38 -22.91 -18.54 13.02
CA ILE A 38 -24.40 -18.61 13.05
C ILE A 38 -25.00 -19.39 11.87
N MET A 39 -25.04 -20.73 12.01
CA MET A 39 -26.26 -21.53 12.19
C MET A 39 -25.85 -22.91 12.72
N LYS A 40 -26.50 -23.35 13.81
CA LYS A 40 -26.34 -24.66 14.44
C LYS A 40 -27.16 -25.72 13.69
N ASP A 41 -26.58 -26.92 13.61
CA ASP A 41 -27.16 -28.27 13.50
C ASP A 41 -28.39 -28.53 12.63
N GLN A 42 -28.17 -29.23 11.51
CA GLN A 42 -28.87 -30.48 11.13
C GLN A 42 -27.94 -31.30 10.20
N PRO A 43 -27.86 -32.64 10.32
CA PRO A 43 -27.01 -33.47 9.47
C PRO A 43 -27.76 -34.00 8.25
N ASN A 44 -27.02 -34.20 7.15
CA ASN A 44 -27.40 -34.80 5.85
C ASN A 44 -27.84 -33.81 4.75
N GLY A 45 -26.86 -33.07 4.23
CA GLY A 45 -26.91 -32.48 2.88
C GLY A 45 -25.60 -32.77 2.13
N PRO A 46 -25.59 -32.78 0.78
CA PRO A 46 -24.37 -33.04 0.02
C PRO A 46 -23.32 -31.99 0.38
N VAL A 47 -22.14 -32.43 0.81
CA VAL A 47 -21.01 -31.54 1.09
C VAL A 47 -20.65 -30.82 -0.22
N PRO A 48 -20.80 -29.48 -0.32
CA PRO A 48 -20.57 -28.78 -1.58
C PRO A 48 -19.10 -28.95 -1.99
N SER A 49 -18.87 -29.35 -3.23
CA SER A 49 -17.51 -29.50 -3.76
C SER A 49 -16.81 -28.14 -3.74
N LEU A 50 -15.47 -28.15 -3.79
CA LEU A 50 -14.66 -26.92 -3.85
C LEU A 50 -15.06 -26.04 -5.05
N GLN A 51 -15.51 -26.66 -6.14
CA GLN A 51 -15.96 -25.99 -7.36
C GLN A 51 -17.32 -25.33 -7.14
N ASP A 52 -18.26 -26.00 -6.47
CA ASP A 52 -19.57 -25.42 -6.15
C ASP A 52 -19.43 -24.20 -5.24
N LYS A 53 -18.50 -24.24 -4.28
CA LYS A 53 -18.20 -23.09 -3.42
C LYS A 53 -17.60 -21.92 -4.22
N ALA A 54 -16.71 -22.21 -5.16
CA ALA A 54 -16.12 -21.19 -6.03
C ALA A 54 -17.16 -20.55 -6.98
N LEU A 55 -18.09 -21.35 -7.51
CA LEU A 55 -19.20 -20.86 -8.34
C LEU A 55 -20.17 -19.98 -7.54
N ASN A 56 -20.59 -20.44 -6.36
CA ASN A 56 -21.46 -19.64 -5.47
C ASN A 56 -20.78 -18.34 -5.03
N LEU A 57 -19.47 -18.36 -4.75
CA LEU A 57 -18.70 -17.15 -4.48
C LEU A 57 -18.70 -16.22 -5.70
N LYS A 58 -18.41 -16.74 -6.89
CA LYS A 58 -18.40 -15.94 -8.14
C LYS A 58 -19.76 -15.28 -8.39
N GLU A 59 -20.86 -15.98 -8.21
CA GLU A 59 -22.21 -15.45 -8.36
C GLU A 59 -22.52 -14.38 -7.31
N SER A 60 -22.18 -14.63 -6.04
CA SER A 60 -22.35 -13.65 -4.97
C SER A 60 -21.49 -12.40 -5.16
N PHE A 61 -20.27 -12.54 -5.66
CA PHE A 61 -19.40 -11.40 -5.98
C PHE A 61 -19.95 -10.64 -7.19
N SER A 62 -20.44 -11.33 -8.21
CA SER A 62 -21.02 -10.71 -9.40
C SER A 62 -22.26 -9.88 -9.06
N SER A 63 -23.15 -10.41 -8.21
CA SER A 63 -24.32 -9.67 -7.73
C SER A 63 -23.92 -8.46 -6.88
N CYS A 64 -22.91 -8.58 -6.00
CA CYS A 64 -22.39 -7.47 -5.20
C CYS A 64 -21.74 -6.37 -6.06
N LEU A 65 -20.95 -6.76 -7.07
CA LEU A 65 -20.28 -5.85 -8.00
C LEU A 65 -21.24 -5.22 -9.02
N SER A 66 -22.50 -5.67 -9.11
CA SER A 66 -23.52 -4.91 -9.86
C SER A 66 -23.77 -3.53 -9.23
N ASN A 67 -23.49 -3.36 -7.93
CA ASN A 67 -23.66 -2.10 -7.23
C ASN A 67 -22.45 -1.16 -7.46
N HIS A 68 -22.71 0.00 -8.08
CA HIS A 68 -21.68 1.02 -8.33
C HIS A 68 -20.94 1.49 -7.06
N ARG A 69 -21.58 1.52 -5.89
CA ARG A 69 -20.94 1.93 -4.63
C ARG A 69 -19.91 0.92 -4.19
N VAL A 70 -20.22 -0.38 -4.34
CA VAL A 70 -19.30 -1.47 -4.04
C VAL A 70 -18.12 -1.44 -4.99
N ARG A 71 -18.37 -1.33 -6.31
CA ARG A 71 -17.28 -1.22 -7.31
C ARG A 71 -16.35 -0.05 -7.01
N ARG A 72 -16.92 1.11 -6.66
CA ARG A 72 -16.16 2.30 -6.30
C ARG A 72 -15.36 2.11 -5.01
N TRP A 73 -15.92 1.44 -4.00
CA TRP A 73 -15.18 1.08 -2.79
C TRP A 73 -14.02 0.14 -3.10
N CYS A 74 -14.26 -0.91 -3.92
CA CYS A 74 -13.20 -1.81 -4.38
C CYS A 74 -12.08 -1.08 -5.11
N ALA A 75 -12.42 -0.12 -5.98
CA ALA A 75 -11.42 0.70 -6.65
C ALA A 75 -10.55 1.49 -5.65
N PHE A 76 -11.13 2.08 -4.60
CA PHE A 76 -10.33 2.80 -3.60
C PHE A 76 -9.46 1.91 -2.72
N GLU A 77 -9.86 0.66 -2.52
CA GLU A 77 -9.13 -0.29 -1.68
C GLU A 77 -8.01 -1.01 -2.44
N TRP A 78 -8.18 -1.26 -3.74
CA TRP A 78 -7.24 -2.10 -4.50
C TRP A 78 -6.65 -1.43 -5.74
N PHE A 79 -7.15 -0.27 -6.16
CA PHE A 79 -6.67 0.42 -7.36
C PHE A 79 -5.87 1.68 -7.02
N TYR A 80 -4.57 1.48 -6.77
CA TYR A 80 -3.60 2.55 -6.55
C TYR A 80 -2.79 2.81 -7.81
N SER A 81 -2.28 4.04 -7.97
CA SER A 81 -1.30 4.28 -9.02
C SER A 81 -0.02 3.49 -8.73
N ALA A 82 0.72 3.13 -9.78
CA ALA A 82 1.92 2.29 -9.66
C ALA A 82 2.98 2.92 -8.73
N ILE A 83 3.04 4.25 -8.65
CA ILE A 83 3.97 4.96 -7.77
C ILE A 83 3.46 5.07 -6.33
N ASP A 84 2.15 5.01 -6.11
CA ASP A 84 1.54 5.11 -4.78
C ASP A 84 1.54 3.77 -4.05
N TYR A 85 1.56 2.65 -4.77
CA TYR A 85 1.52 1.32 -4.16
C TYR A 85 2.63 1.12 -3.11
N PRO A 86 3.91 1.44 -3.36
CA PRO A 86 4.96 1.31 -2.34
C PRO A 86 4.73 2.21 -1.12
N TRP A 87 4.12 3.38 -1.30
CA TRP A 87 3.79 4.27 -0.18
C TRP A 87 2.73 3.68 0.74
N PHE A 88 1.66 3.12 0.17
CA PHE A 88 0.57 2.50 0.93
C PHE A 88 0.93 1.11 1.47
N ALA A 89 1.84 0.39 0.81
CA ALA A 89 2.33 -0.89 1.29
C ALA A 89 3.18 -0.77 2.57
N LYS A 90 3.77 0.41 2.83
CA LYS A 90 4.56 0.69 4.05
C LYS A 90 3.67 0.67 5.29
N LYS A 91 4.04 -0.18 6.24
CA LYS A 91 3.35 -0.32 7.53
C LYS A 91 4.20 0.31 8.61
N LYS A 92 4.14 1.65 8.73
CA LYS A 92 4.94 2.43 9.70
C LYS A 92 4.87 1.88 11.12
N PHE A 93 3.70 1.41 11.55
CA PHE A 93 3.55 0.79 12.88
C PHE A 93 4.29 -0.55 12.99
N VAL A 94 4.26 -1.38 11.95
CA VAL A 94 4.99 -2.65 11.92
C VAL A 94 6.49 -2.38 11.87
N GLU A 95 6.95 -1.44 11.04
CA GLU A 95 8.34 -0.98 10.98
C GLU A 95 8.81 -0.50 12.35
N TYR A 96 7.99 0.28 13.05
CA TYR A 96 8.25 0.70 14.43
C TYR A 96 8.41 -0.51 15.36
N LEU A 97 7.51 -1.49 15.32
CA LEU A 97 7.62 -2.70 16.14
C LEU A 97 8.93 -3.44 15.88
N TYR A 98 9.35 -3.57 14.62
CA TYR A 98 10.65 -4.16 14.29
C TYR A 98 11.81 -3.33 14.85
N HIS A 99 11.74 -2.00 14.72
CA HIS A 99 12.77 -1.09 15.23
C HIS A 99 12.95 -1.18 16.75
N VAL A 100 11.86 -1.38 17.51
CA VAL A 100 11.92 -1.56 18.97
C VAL A 100 12.11 -3.02 19.41
N GLY A 101 12.42 -3.93 18.48
CA GLY A 101 12.67 -5.35 18.79
C GLY A 101 11.42 -6.20 19.05
N LEU A 102 10.22 -5.66 18.82
CA LEU A 102 8.94 -6.33 19.05
C LEU A 102 8.30 -6.93 17.78
N GLY A 103 8.90 -6.75 16.60
CA GLY A 103 8.35 -7.19 15.32
C GLY A 103 8.15 -8.71 15.20
N HIS A 104 8.89 -9.49 15.99
CA HIS A 104 8.79 -10.96 16.02
C HIS A 104 7.90 -11.49 17.15
N VAL A 105 7.40 -10.63 18.04
CA VAL A 105 6.62 -11.06 19.20
C VAL A 105 5.21 -11.48 18.74
N PRO A 106 4.82 -12.75 18.92
CA PRO A 106 3.58 -13.28 18.32
C PRO A 106 2.32 -12.77 19.03
N ARG A 107 2.41 -12.46 20.33
CA ARG A 107 1.28 -11.99 21.14
C ARG A 107 1.81 -11.05 22.22
N LEU A 108 1.10 -9.94 22.39
CA LEU A 108 1.26 -9.00 23.49
C LEU A 108 -0.08 -8.91 24.23
N THR A 109 -0.01 -8.79 25.54
CA THR A 109 -1.14 -8.55 26.43
C THR A 109 -1.71 -7.15 26.20
N ARG A 110 -2.93 -6.92 26.70
CA ARG A 110 -3.57 -5.60 26.63
C ARG A 110 -2.73 -4.50 27.29
N VAL A 111 -2.06 -4.82 28.39
CA VAL A 111 -1.21 -3.88 29.15
C VAL A 111 0.04 -3.52 28.35
N GLU A 112 0.75 -4.51 27.82
CA GLU A 112 1.93 -4.29 26.98
C GLU A 112 1.57 -3.47 25.72
N TRP A 113 0.45 -3.80 25.08
CA TRP A 113 -0.07 -3.00 23.97
C TRP A 113 -0.41 -1.56 24.36
N SER A 114 -0.83 -1.33 25.61
CA SER A 114 -1.08 0.02 26.12
C SER A 114 0.23 0.79 26.25
N VAL A 115 1.28 0.17 26.78
CA VAL A 115 2.61 0.79 26.91
C VAL A 115 3.15 1.18 25.53
N ILE A 116 3.08 0.28 24.55
CA ILE A 116 3.54 0.52 23.16
C ILE A 116 2.76 1.66 22.49
N ARG A 117 1.44 1.73 22.66
CA ARG A 117 0.67 2.83 22.05
C ARG A 117 0.96 4.16 22.72
N SER A 118 1.19 4.17 24.04
CA SER A 118 1.53 5.38 24.78
C SER A 118 2.90 5.96 24.40
N SER A 119 3.88 5.12 24.03
CA SER A 119 5.19 5.60 23.57
C SER A 119 5.15 6.30 22.20
N LEU A 120 4.14 6.00 21.39
CA LEU A 120 3.91 6.65 20.08
C LEU A 120 3.19 8.01 20.20
N GLY A 121 2.96 8.48 21.42
CA GLY A 121 2.21 9.69 21.71
C GLY A 121 0.71 9.49 21.67
N LYS A 122 -0.04 10.59 21.58
CA LYS A 122 -1.51 10.53 21.56
C LYS A 122 -1.98 10.01 20.19
N PRO A 123 -2.89 9.01 20.16
CA PRO A 123 -3.55 8.61 18.91
C PRO A 123 -4.16 9.82 18.22
N ARG A 124 -3.79 10.04 16.96
CA ARG A 124 -4.25 11.20 16.22
C ARG A 124 -5.73 11.02 15.85
N ARG A 125 -6.55 12.02 16.15
CA ARG A 125 -7.96 12.01 15.74
C ARG A 125 -8.03 12.12 14.22
N PHE A 126 -8.96 11.37 13.61
CA PHE A 126 -9.31 11.58 12.23
C PHE A 126 -10.02 12.93 12.09
N SER A 127 -9.40 13.86 11.38
CA SER A 127 -9.89 15.22 11.16
C SER A 127 -9.55 15.70 9.74
N GLU A 128 -10.17 16.78 9.30
CA GLU A 128 -9.84 17.39 8.00
C GLU A 128 -8.38 17.83 7.94
N GLN A 129 -7.87 18.45 9.01
CA GLN A 129 -6.47 18.84 9.12
C GLN A 129 -5.54 17.63 9.03
N PHE A 130 -5.89 16.52 9.68
CA PHE A 130 -5.13 15.27 9.57
C PHE A 130 -5.09 14.77 8.12
N LEU A 131 -6.23 14.75 7.42
CA LEU A 131 -6.30 14.34 6.02
C LEU A 131 -5.47 15.25 5.11
N LYS A 132 -5.46 16.57 5.37
CA LYS A 132 -4.65 17.53 4.62
C LYS A 132 -3.16 17.23 4.77
N GLU A 133 -2.70 16.98 6.00
CA GLU A 133 -1.30 16.65 6.28
C GLU A 133 -0.87 15.32 5.67
N GLU A 134 -1.69 14.27 5.73
CA GLU A 134 -1.36 12.99 5.10
C GLU A 134 -1.36 13.07 3.57
N LYS A 135 -2.27 13.86 2.98
CA LYS A 135 -2.26 14.16 1.54
C LYS A 135 -1.00 14.92 1.13
N GLU A 136 -0.56 15.87 1.94
CA GLU A 136 0.66 16.64 1.67
C GLU A 136 1.90 15.74 1.68
N LYS A 137 2.03 14.85 2.68
CA LYS A 137 3.11 13.86 2.72
C LYS A 137 3.12 12.95 1.49
N LEU A 138 1.94 12.48 1.06
CA LEU A 138 1.82 11.68 -0.16
C LEU A 138 2.25 12.49 -1.39
N ASN A 139 1.89 13.77 -1.48
CA ASN A 139 2.28 14.63 -2.60
C ASN A 139 3.79 14.88 -2.64
N GLN A 140 4.42 15.11 -1.48
CA GLN A 140 5.88 15.22 -1.36
C GLN A 140 6.58 13.96 -1.84
N TYR A 141 6.10 12.79 -1.42
CA TYR A 141 6.60 11.51 -1.90
C TYR A 141 6.44 11.35 -3.43
N ARG A 142 5.25 11.65 -3.99
CA ARG A 142 5.02 11.60 -5.43
C ARG A 142 5.97 12.52 -6.20
N ASN A 143 6.23 13.72 -5.67
CA ASN A 143 7.15 14.67 -6.30
C ASN A 143 8.60 14.16 -6.26
N SER A 144 9.03 13.56 -5.15
CA SER A 144 10.34 12.90 -5.06
C SER A 144 10.49 11.79 -6.11
N VAL A 145 9.48 10.93 -6.25
CA VAL A 145 9.46 9.86 -7.28
C VAL A 145 9.54 10.45 -8.70
N ARG A 146 8.74 11.47 -9.01
CA ARG A 146 8.75 12.11 -10.33
C ARG A 146 10.08 12.80 -10.65
N THR A 147 10.71 13.41 -9.65
CA THR A 147 12.07 13.98 -9.81
C THR A 147 13.08 12.88 -10.10
N HIS A 148 13.01 11.76 -9.37
CA HIS A 148 13.86 10.60 -9.63
C HIS A 148 13.65 10.05 -11.05
N TYR A 149 12.41 10.00 -11.55
CA TYR A 149 12.15 9.61 -12.93
C TYR A 149 12.76 10.58 -13.93
N ALA A 150 12.70 11.89 -13.69
CA ALA A 150 13.32 12.87 -14.56
C ALA A 150 14.85 12.71 -14.61
N GLU A 151 15.49 12.49 -13.45
CA GLU A 151 16.93 12.23 -13.34
C GLU A 151 17.36 10.94 -14.05
N LEU A 152 16.51 9.91 -14.03
CA LEU A 152 16.74 8.66 -14.76
C LEU A 152 16.69 8.88 -16.27
N HIS A 153 15.74 9.68 -16.76
CA HIS A 153 15.63 9.97 -18.19
C HIS A 153 16.77 10.86 -18.69
N SER A 154 17.29 11.77 -17.85
CA SER A 154 18.43 12.61 -18.20
C SER A 154 19.79 11.93 -18.02
N GLY A 155 19.83 10.70 -17.50
CA GLY A 155 21.07 9.96 -17.24
C GLY A 155 21.90 10.51 -16.06
N ILE A 156 21.33 11.40 -15.23
CA ILE A 156 22.00 11.94 -14.04
C ILE A 156 22.12 10.87 -12.94
N ARG A 157 21.14 9.97 -12.90
CA ARG A 157 21.04 8.92 -11.90
C ARG A 157 20.86 7.57 -12.57
N GLU A 158 21.52 6.55 -12.03
CA GLU A 158 21.39 5.18 -12.49
C GLU A 158 20.48 4.36 -11.57
N GLY A 159 19.72 3.46 -12.18
CA GLY A 159 18.94 2.45 -11.48
C GLY A 159 17.64 2.95 -10.85
N LEU A 160 16.66 2.05 -10.78
CA LEU A 160 15.37 2.28 -10.14
C LEU A 160 15.32 1.46 -8.84
N PRO A 161 14.81 2.02 -7.73
CA PRO A 161 14.55 1.23 -6.52
C PRO A 161 13.69 0.01 -6.85
N THR A 162 14.02 -1.14 -6.25
CA THR A 162 13.41 -2.44 -6.58
C THR A 162 11.89 -2.47 -6.37
N ASP A 163 11.40 -1.68 -5.41
CA ASP A 163 9.98 -1.58 -5.07
C ASP A 163 9.22 -0.54 -5.92
N LEU A 164 9.93 0.34 -6.63
CA LEU A 164 9.33 1.40 -7.41
C LEU A 164 9.01 0.93 -8.83
N ALA A 165 7.81 1.22 -9.30
CA ALA A 165 7.40 0.92 -10.66
C ALA A 165 8.25 1.70 -11.69
N ARG A 166 8.41 1.15 -12.90
CA ARG A 166 9.07 1.88 -13.99
C ARG A 166 8.19 3.04 -14.48
N PRO A 167 8.78 4.14 -14.97
CA PRO A 167 8.03 5.21 -15.63
C PRO A 167 7.18 4.68 -16.79
N LEU A 168 6.00 5.28 -16.99
CA LEU A 168 5.14 4.93 -18.11
C LEU A 168 5.76 5.37 -19.44
N SER A 169 5.53 4.57 -20.48
CA SER A 169 5.95 4.89 -21.86
C SER A 169 4.74 5.06 -22.78
N VAL A 170 4.87 5.88 -23.82
CA VAL A 170 3.84 5.99 -24.87
C VAL A 170 3.62 4.63 -25.54
N GLY A 171 2.36 4.29 -25.80
CA GLY A 171 1.93 2.98 -26.32
C GLY A 171 1.79 1.89 -25.26
N GLN A 172 2.21 2.11 -24.01
CA GLN A 172 2.10 1.12 -22.95
C GLN A 172 0.63 0.81 -22.64
N ARG A 173 0.31 -0.49 -22.51
CA ARG A 173 -0.99 -0.96 -22.02
C ARG A 173 -1.14 -0.69 -20.53
N VAL A 174 -2.26 -0.08 -20.15
CA VAL A 174 -2.55 0.31 -18.78
C VAL A 174 -4.02 0.06 -18.45
N ILE A 175 -4.28 -0.11 -17.15
CA ILE A 175 -5.61 0.03 -16.57
C ILE A 175 -5.70 1.41 -15.93
N ALA A 176 -6.81 2.12 -16.12
CA ALA A 176 -7.01 3.47 -15.58
C ALA A 176 -8.47 3.70 -15.17
N ILE A 177 -8.68 4.60 -14.20
CA ILE A 177 -10.02 5.07 -13.83
C ILE A 177 -10.46 6.15 -14.82
N HIS A 178 -11.56 5.92 -15.52
CA HIS A 178 -12.11 6.90 -16.45
C HIS A 178 -12.71 8.09 -15.67
N PRO A 179 -12.36 9.35 -16.03
CA PRO A 179 -12.69 10.53 -15.22
C PRO A 179 -14.20 10.80 -15.08
N ARG A 180 -15.01 10.44 -16.09
CA ARG A 180 -16.47 10.67 -16.06
C ARG A 180 -17.21 9.56 -15.35
N THR A 181 -17.00 8.31 -15.77
CA THR A 181 -17.75 7.15 -15.24
C THR A 181 -17.21 6.68 -13.89
N ARG A 182 -15.96 7.02 -13.55
CA ARG A 182 -15.24 6.53 -12.36
C ARG A 182 -15.09 5.01 -12.30
N GLU A 183 -15.23 4.35 -13.46
CA GLU A 183 -14.99 2.92 -13.62
C GLU A 183 -13.56 2.67 -14.13
N ILE A 184 -13.06 1.46 -13.90
CA ILE A 184 -11.73 1.03 -14.34
C ILE A 184 -11.89 0.44 -15.75
N TYR A 185 -11.05 0.88 -16.68
CA TYR A 185 -10.98 0.31 -18.03
C TYR A 185 -9.53 0.13 -18.47
N ASP A 186 -9.36 -0.75 -19.44
CA ASP A 186 -8.14 -0.90 -20.19
C ASP A 186 -7.95 0.24 -21.19
N GLY A 187 -6.69 0.56 -21.45
CA GLY A 187 -6.31 1.52 -22.48
C GLY A 187 -4.83 1.48 -22.82
N SER A 188 -4.42 2.44 -23.64
CA SER A 188 -3.04 2.69 -24.03
C SER A 188 -2.63 4.12 -23.70
N VAL A 189 -1.37 4.30 -23.28
CA VAL A 189 -0.82 5.61 -22.97
C VAL A 189 -0.56 6.39 -24.27
N LEU A 190 -1.22 7.53 -24.45
CA LEU A 190 -1.03 8.44 -25.58
C LEU A 190 0.13 9.40 -25.38
N THR A 191 0.17 10.03 -24.21
CA THR A 191 1.21 11.00 -23.84
C THR A 191 1.61 10.81 -22.39
N VAL A 192 2.86 11.09 -22.08
CA VAL A 192 3.42 11.07 -20.73
C VAL A 192 4.05 12.42 -20.45
N ASP A 193 3.48 13.14 -19.48
CA ASP A 193 4.05 14.35 -18.91
C ASP A 193 4.61 14.05 -17.51
N ARG A 194 5.31 15.01 -16.91
CA ARG A 194 5.90 14.83 -15.56
C ARG A 194 4.88 14.45 -14.49
N SER A 195 3.67 14.98 -14.54
CA SER A 195 2.65 14.82 -13.49
C SER A 195 1.33 14.22 -14.00
N MET A 196 1.19 14.02 -15.31
CA MET A 196 -0.04 13.59 -15.96
C MET A 196 0.29 12.63 -17.11
N CYS A 197 -0.62 11.71 -17.39
CA CYS A 197 -0.60 10.96 -18.64
C CYS A 197 -1.98 11.05 -19.28
N ARG A 198 -2.03 10.91 -20.61
CA ARG A 198 -3.28 10.75 -21.35
C ARG A 198 -3.41 9.30 -21.75
N VAL A 199 -4.60 8.73 -21.52
CA VAL A 199 -4.90 7.33 -21.85
C VAL A 199 -6.02 7.32 -22.88
N GLN A 200 -5.80 6.59 -23.97
CA GLN A 200 -6.87 6.19 -24.89
C GLN A 200 -7.46 4.90 -24.37
N PHE A 201 -8.74 4.93 -23.99
CA PHE A 201 -9.45 3.76 -23.51
C PHE A 201 -9.90 2.89 -24.70
N ASP A 202 -9.85 1.56 -24.52
CA ASP A 202 -10.15 0.60 -25.59
C ASP A 202 -11.65 0.59 -25.97
N HIS A 203 -12.53 0.91 -25.02
CA HIS A 203 -13.99 0.82 -25.19
C HIS A 203 -14.71 2.03 -24.59
N LEU A 204 -14.78 3.13 -25.36
CA LEU A 204 -15.76 4.20 -25.20
C LEU A 204 -16.25 4.63 -26.59
N SER A 205 -16.93 3.70 -27.27
CA SER A 205 -17.82 4.00 -28.41
C SER A 205 -19.23 4.21 -27.90
#